data_AF-A0A1I2NND5-F1
#
_entry.id   AF-A0A1I2NND5-F1
#
_cell.length_a   1.000
_cell.length_b   1.000
_cell.length_c   1.000
_cell.angle_alpha   90.00
_cell.angle_beta   90.00
_cell.angle_gamma   90.00
#
_symmetry.space_group_name_H-M   'P 1'
#
loop_
_entity.id
_entity.type
_entity.pdbx_description
1 polymer ?
#
loop_
_entity_poly.entity_id
_entity_poly.type
_entity_poly.pdbx_seq_one_letter_code
_entity_poly.pdbx_strand_id
1 'polypeptide(L)'
;MKRLLSFAITLFCFSTNLACQDIEEKVYCCDSAINRGIVDNLPTIRKMDRSQWLKLREDYKTPAYRAFTPEQRHELWKGKFKELKTLPWTKAELEHINEAIKWTEAHPFLWSDRKSTDEELNEMDLFFTKWTIEAEEKLNWNKQVAIALFQTPDRVVDTKGTLDIAKTGSILKPISKAPIEESRD
;
A
#
# COMPACT_ATOMS: atom_id res chain seq x y z
N MET A 1 42.16 59.87 30.47
CA MET A 1 41.03 60.68 30.99
C MET A 1 39.79 60.41 30.12
N LYS A 2 38.69 60.01 30.77
CA LYS A 2 37.26 60.16 30.41
C LYS A 2 36.80 59.70 29.00
N ARG A 3 36.06 58.57 28.90
CA ARG A 3 34.57 58.46 28.77
C ARG A 3 34.11 58.76 27.33
N LEU A 4 33.36 57.94 26.59
CA LEU A 4 32.14 57.17 26.91
C LEU A 4 31.88 56.02 25.90
N LEU A 5 31.08 55.07 26.35
CA LEU A 5 30.32 54.05 25.61
C LEU A 5 29.57 54.60 24.39
N SER A 6 29.51 53.78 23.33
CA SER A 6 28.27 53.57 22.55
C SER A 6 28.15 52.09 22.17
N PHE A 7 27.14 51.44 22.74
CA PHE A 7 26.60 50.14 22.35
C PHE A 7 25.94 50.24 20.97
N ALA A 8 26.26 49.30 20.06
CA ALA A 8 25.34 48.92 18.98
C ALA A 8 25.43 47.40 18.79
N ILE A 9 24.47 46.73 19.40
CA ILE A 9 24.17 45.30 19.29
C ILE A 9 23.83 45.00 17.83
N THR A 10 24.68 44.29 17.10
CA THR A 10 24.29 43.71 15.81
C THR A 10 23.58 42.39 16.07
N LEU A 11 22.26 42.52 16.18
CA LEU A 11 21.28 41.46 16.39
C LEU A 11 21.33 40.44 15.23
N PHE A 12 21.56 39.19 15.63
CA PHE A 12 21.00 37.96 15.07
C PHE A 12 20.02 38.12 13.89
N CYS A 13 20.53 37.94 12.68
CA CYS A 13 19.75 37.36 11.59
C CYS A 13 20.50 36.11 11.14
N PHE A 14 20.35 35.03 11.90
CA PHE A 14 20.40 33.70 11.31
C PHE A 14 19.30 33.68 10.24
N SER A 15 19.63 34.14 9.04
CA SER A 15 18.95 33.74 7.83
C SER A 15 19.32 32.28 7.59
N THR A 16 18.80 31.41 8.46
CA THR A 16 18.33 30.12 7.99
C THR A 16 17.27 30.46 6.96
N ASN A 17 17.72 30.68 5.73
CA ASN A 17 16.98 30.25 4.56
C ASN A 17 16.78 28.75 4.79
N LEU A 18 15.78 28.43 5.61
CA LEU A 18 15.07 27.18 5.56
C LEU A 18 14.61 27.18 4.11
N ALA A 19 15.39 26.51 3.26
CA ALA A 19 14.96 26.17 1.95
C ALA A 19 13.64 25.46 2.19
N CYS A 20 12.53 26.16 1.93
CA CYS A 20 11.28 25.54 1.59
C CYS A 20 11.62 24.84 0.27
N GLN A 21 12.26 23.68 0.38
CA GLN A 21 12.29 22.75 -0.72
C GLN A 21 10.80 22.50 -0.97
N ASP A 22 10.35 22.87 -2.15
CA ASP A 22 9.13 22.30 -2.73
C ASP A 22 9.37 20.79 -2.82
N ILE A 23 9.25 20.11 -1.68
CA ILE A 23 9.15 18.66 -1.62
C ILE A 23 7.78 18.42 -2.19
N GLU A 24 7.70 18.10 -3.49
CA GLU A 24 6.49 17.54 -4.07
C GLU A 24 6.03 16.42 -3.14
N GLU A 25 4.92 16.66 -2.44
CA GLU A 25 4.41 15.71 -1.46
C GLU A 25 4.08 14.43 -2.22
N LYS A 26 4.74 13.32 -1.86
CA LYS A 26 4.57 12.07 -2.58
C LYS A 26 3.09 11.65 -2.55
N VAL A 27 2.48 11.56 -3.72
CA VAL A 27 1.05 11.25 -3.87
C VAL A 27 0.84 9.75 -3.94
N TYR A 28 0.20 9.20 -2.91
CA TYR A 28 -0.25 7.81 -2.81
C TYR A 28 -1.75 7.67 -3.05
N CYS A 29 -2.54 8.72 -2.78
CA CYS A 29 -3.99 8.76 -2.94
C CYS A 29 -4.46 10.12 -3.46
N CYS A 30 -5.56 10.13 -4.23
CA CYS A 30 -6.19 11.37 -4.69
C CYS A 30 -7.01 12.07 -3.59
N ASP A 31 -7.42 11.33 -2.55
CA ASP A 31 -7.99 11.92 -1.34
C ASP A 31 -6.87 12.53 -0.50
N SER A 32 -6.88 13.84 -0.34
CA SER A 32 -5.80 14.58 0.33
C SER A 32 -5.70 14.27 1.83
N ALA A 33 -6.80 13.95 2.50
CA ALA A 33 -6.79 13.61 3.92
C ALA A 33 -6.20 12.22 4.15
N ILE A 34 -6.57 11.25 3.31
CA ILE A 34 -5.98 9.91 3.33
C ILE A 34 -4.50 9.98 2.92
N ASN A 35 -4.16 10.74 1.87
CA ASN A 35 -2.78 10.91 1.42
C ASN A 35 -1.88 11.43 2.53
N ARG A 36 -2.29 12.51 3.21
CA ARG A 36 -1.56 13.06 4.35
C ARG A 36 -1.40 12.01 5.46
N GLY A 37 -2.47 11.28 5.77
CA GLY A 37 -2.42 10.18 6.73
C GLY A 37 -1.40 9.10 6.38
N ILE A 38 -1.20 8.80 5.09
CA ILE A 38 -0.16 7.87 4.61
C ILE A 38 1.23 8.48 4.77
N VAL A 39 1.43 9.74 4.33
CA VAL A 39 2.71 10.44 4.41
C VAL A 39 3.19 10.55 5.86
N ASP A 40 2.32 11.00 6.77
CA ASP A 40 2.62 11.17 8.20
C ASP A 40 2.97 9.84 8.89
N ASN A 41 2.44 8.72 8.39
CA ASN A 41 2.64 7.39 8.95
C ASN A 41 3.63 6.54 8.15
N LEU A 42 4.36 7.11 7.17
CA LEU A 42 5.26 6.35 6.32
C LEU A 42 6.27 5.49 7.10
N PRO A 43 6.92 5.96 8.19
CA PRO A 43 7.83 5.12 8.98
C PRO A 43 7.16 3.89 9.61
N THR A 44 5.86 4.00 9.93
CA THR A 44 5.05 2.88 10.44
C THR A 44 4.68 1.93 9.30
N ILE A 45 4.22 2.47 8.17
CA ILE A 45 3.86 1.70 6.97
C ILE A 45 5.04 0.88 6.46
N ARG A 46 6.26 1.43 6.48
CA ARG A 46 7.49 0.75 6.03
C ARG A 46 7.95 -0.40 6.92
N LYS A 47 7.25 -0.62 8.05
CA LYS A 47 7.48 -1.74 8.98
C LYS A 47 6.22 -2.60 9.15
N MET A 48 5.18 -2.31 8.37
CA MET A 48 3.89 -2.96 8.50
C MET A 48 3.96 -4.40 7.99
N ASP A 49 3.46 -5.34 8.80
CA ASP A 49 3.27 -6.73 8.41
C ASP A 49 1.86 -7.01 7.87
N ARG A 50 1.64 -8.23 7.38
CA ARG A 50 0.35 -8.69 6.85
C ARG A 50 -0.79 -8.57 7.87
N SER A 51 -0.54 -8.89 9.14
CA SER A 51 -1.57 -8.86 10.19
C SER A 51 -2.02 -7.43 10.51
N GLN A 52 -1.09 -6.48 10.44
CA GLN A 52 -1.37 -5.05 10.60
C GLN A 52 -2.08 -4.49 9.37
N TRP A 53 -1.64 -4.87 8.16
CA TRP A 53 -2.28 -4.44 6.92
C TRP A 53 -3.74 -4.90 6.82
N LEU A 54 -4.04 -6.15 7.19
CA LEU A 54 -5.41 -6.70 7.19
C LEU A 54 -6.36 -5.95 8.13
N LYS A 55 -5.84 -5.28 9.17
CA LYS A 55 -6.63 -4.50 10.13
C LYS A 55 -6.89 -3.06 9.67
N LEU A 56 -6.26 -2.60 8.58
CA LEU A 56 -6.50 -1.26 8.06
C LEU A 56 -7.94 -1.11 7.60
N ARG A 57 -8.48 0.10 7.77
CA ARG A 57 -9.72 0.47 7.10
C ARG A 57 -9.53 0.36 5.59
N GLU A 58 -10.57 -0.10 4.89
CA GLU A 58 -10.50 -0.47 3.48
C GLU A 58 -9.93 0.62 2.56
N ASP A 59 -10.31 1.88 2.79
CA ASP A 59 -9.83 3.04 2.03
C ASP A 59 -8.35 3.39 2.27
N TYR A 60 -7.73 2.89 3.35
CA TYR A 60 -6.29 3.04 3.63
C TYR A 60 -5.43 1.92 3.04
N LYS A 61 -6.00 0.78 2.66
CA LYS A 61 -5.24 -0.39 2.21
C LYS A 61 -4.49 -0.13 0.90
N THR A 62 -5.17 0.37 -0.13
CA THR A 62 -4.55 0.67 -1.43
C THR A 62 -3.48 1.76 -1.32
N PRO A 63 -3.73 2.90 -0.65
CA PRO A 63 -2.69 3.91 -0.42
C PRO A 63 -1.50 3.38 0.40
N ALA A 64 -1.74 2.57 1.43
CA ALA A 64 -0.66 1.95 2.20
C ALA A 64 0.17 0.97 1.35
N TYR A 65 -0.48 0.17 0.50
CA TYR A 65 0.19 -0.74 -0.44
C TYR A 65 1.06 0.02 -1.45
N ARG A 66 0.58 1.16 -1.98
CA ARG A 66 1.40 2.05 -2.84
C ARG A 66 2.60 2.64 -2.10
N ALA A 67 2.48 2.80 -0.79
CA ALA A 67 3.56 3.25 0.09
C ALA A 67 4.47 2.12 0.57
N PHE A 68 4.26 0.85 0.18
CA PHE A 68 5.17 -0.26 0.50
C PHE A 68 6.43 -0.26 -0.39
N THR A 69 7.52 -0.84 0.12
CA THR A 69 8.69 -1.19 -0.72
C THR A 69 8.33 -2.41 -1.59
N PRO A 70 9.11 -2.70 -2.65
CA PRO A 70 8.93 -3.92 -3.44
C PRO A 70 8.90 -5.19 -2.59
N GLU A 71 9.81 -5.31 -1.62
CA GLU A 71 9.91 -6.46 -0.73
C GLU A 71 8.68 -6.58 0.17
N GLN A 72 8.15 -5.45 0.67
CA GLN A 72 6.92 -5.46 1.47
C GLN A 72 5.70 -5.90 0.65
N ARG A 73 5.59 -5.49 -0.63
CA ARG A 73 4.53 -5.95 -1.52
C ARG A 73 4.62 -7.45 -1.75
N HIS A 74 5.83 -7.95 -2.05
CA HIS A 74 6.06 -9.37 -2.26
C HIS A 74 5.73 -10.20 -1.02
N GLU A 75 6.20 -9.79 0.16
CA GLU A 75 5.90 -10.49 1.42
C GLU A 75 4.40 -10.45 1.79
N LEU A 76 3.69 -9.37 1.47
CA LEU A 76 2.24 -9.29 1.67
C LEU A 76 1.50 -10.36 0.85
N TRP A 77 1.84 -10.49 -0.44
CA TRP A 77 1.27 -11.47 -1.36
C TRP A 77 1.69 -12.90 -1.03
N LYS A 78 2.95 -13.13 -0.70
CA LYS A 78 3.45 -14.42 -0.22
C LYS A 78 2.71 -14.87 1.04
N GLY A 79 2.43 -13.95 1.96
CA GLY A 79 1.57 -14.22 3.12
C GLY A 79 0.16 -14.63 2.72
N LYS A 80 -0.44 -13.96 1.73
CA LYS A 80 -1.75 -14.36 1.16
C LYS A 80 -1.72 -15.76 0.59
N PHE A 81 -0.72 -16.09 -0.22
CA PHE A 81 -0.63 -17.40 -0.85
C PHE A 81 -0.48 -18.53 0.16
N LYS A 82 0.22 -18.31 1.28
CA LYS A 82 0.29 -19.27 2.38
C LYS A 82 -1.08 -19.54 2.98
N GLU A 83 -1.83 -18.49 3.32
CA GLU A 83 -3.18 -18.60 3.87
C GLU A 83 -4.13 -19.28 2.88
N LEU A 84 -4.07 -18.89 1.61
CA LEU A 84 -4.93 -19.40 0.55
C LEU A 84 -4.84 -20.92 0.41
N LYS A 85 -3.63 -21.48 0.52
CA LYS A 85 -3.37 -22.92 0.43
C LYS A 85 -3.92 -23.73 1.60
N THR A 86 -4.38 -23.08 2.67
CA THR A 86 -4.99 -23.75 3.83
C THR A 86 -6.48 -24.00 3.68
N LEU A 87 -7.14 -23.37 2.69
CA LEU A 87 -8.56 -23.56 2.41
C LEU A 87 -8.81 -24.93 1.74
N PRO A 88 -10.02 -25.50 1.86
CA PRO A 88 -10.35 -26.83 1.37
C PRO A 88 -10.59 -26.86 -0.16
N TRP A 89 -9.59 -26.43 -0.94
CA TRP A 89 -9.61 -26.53 -2.40
C TRP A 89 -9.59 -27.99 -2.84
N THR A 90 -10.26 -28.28 -3.95
CA THR A 90 -10.01 -29.53 -4.66
C THR A 90 -8.58 -29.56 -5.20
N LYS A 91 -8.08 -30.76 -5.52
CA LYS A 91 -6.74 -30.92 -6.11
C LYS A 91 -6.58 -30.08 -7.40
N ALA A 92 -7.59 -30.10 -8.27
CA ALA A 92 -7.56 -29.36 -9.54
C ALA A 92 -7.53 -27.84 -9.32
N GLU A 93 -8.33 -27.33 -8.38
CA GLU A 93 -8.31 -25.90 -8.03
C GLU A 93 -6.97 -25.49 -7.43
N LEU A 94 -6.40 -26.31 -6.54
CA LEU A 94 -5.11 -26.01 -5.94
C LEU A 94 -3.97 -26.03 -6.97
N GLU A 95 -4.03 -26.94 -7.96
CA GLU A 95 -3.10 -26.95 -9.09
C GLU A 95 -3.22 -25.65 -9.92
N HIS A 96 -4.45 -25.23 -10.24
CA HIS A 96 -4.73 -23.98 -10.96
C HIS A 96 -4.27 -22.73 -10.22
N ILE A 97 -4.49 -22.67 -8.90
CA ILE A 97 -3.98 -21.60 -8.03
C ILE A 97 -2.45 -21.56 -8.05
N ASN A 98 -1.81 -22.72 -7.97
CA ASN A 98 -0.35 -22.80 -7.97
C ASN A 98 0.27 -22.37 -9.30
N GLU A 99 -0.43 -22.51 -10.42
CA GLU A 99 0.01 -21.98 -11.71
C GLU A 99 0.13 -20.45 -11.66
N ALA A 100 -0.92 -19.76 -11.22
CA ALA A 100 -0.89 -18.31 -11.08
C ALA A 100 0.14 -17.83 -10.03
N ILE A 101 0.29 -18.54 -8.91
CA ILE A 101 1.37 -18.23 -7.95
C ILE A 101 2.75 -18.34 -8.61
N LYS A 102 3.03 -19.43 -9.32
CA LYS A 102 4.31 -19.62 -10.02
C LYS A 102 4.55 -18.52 -11.05
N TRP A 103 3.51 -18.14 -11.79
CA TRP A 103 3.60 -17.03 -12.73
C TRP A 103 3.95 -15.73 -11.99
N THR A 104 3.24 -15.36 -10.91
CA THR A 104 3.57 -14.12 -10.16
C THR A 104 4.99 -14.10 -9.61
N GLU A 105 5.52 -15.23 -9.14
CA GLU A 105 6.89 -15.33 -8.63
C GLU A 105 7.95 -15.22 -9.75
N ALA A 106 7.60 -15.61 -10.99
CA ALA A 106 8.48 -15.47 -12.15
C ALA A 106 8.52 -14.04 -12.73
N HIS A 107 7.62 -13.15 -12.32
CA HIS A 107 7.45 -11.80 -12.88
C HIS A 107 7.74 -10.72 -11.83
N PRO A 108 9.01 -10.41 -11.53
CA PRO A 108 9.39 -9.48 -10.46
C PRO A 108 8.93 -8.03 -10.71
N PHE A 109 8.54 -7.68 -11.95
CA PHE A 109 7.99 -6.35 -12.26
C PHE A 109 6.72 -6.04 -11.44
N LEU A 110 5.95 -7.06 -11.03
CA LEU A 110 4.75 -6.91 -10.19
C LEU A 110 5.02 -6.22 -8.85
N TRP A 111 6.25 -6.36 -8.35
CA TRP A 111 6.67 -5.82 -7.06
C TRP A 111 7.42 -4.50 -7.22
N SER A 112 7.81 -4.12 -8.43
CA SER A 112 8.72 -3.00 -8.66
C SER A 112 8.11 -1.63 -8.34
N ASP A 113 8.99 -0.67 -8.05
CA ASP A 113 8.63 0.75 -7.93
C ASP A 113 8.64 1.48 -9.29
N ARG A 114 9.20 0.86 -10.33
CA ARG A 114 9.11 1.43 -11.67
C ARG A 114 7.72 1.25 -12.24
N LYS A 115 7.35 2.16 -13.15
CA LYS A 115 6.18 1.96 -13.99
C LYS A 115 6.38 0.71 -14.86
N SER A 116 5.39 -0.17 -14.90
CA SER A 116 5.35 -1.29 -15.84
C SER A 116 5.30 -0.76 -17.28
N THR A 117 5.92 -1.49 -18.20
CA THR A 117 5.78 -1.20 -19.64
C THR A 117 4.43 -1.71 -20.15
N ASP A 118 4.02 -1.24 -21.33
CA ASP A 118 2.77 -1.70 -21.94
C ASP A 118 2.82 -3.20 -22.26
N GLU A 119 4.00 -3.73 -22.62
CA GLU A 119 4.21 -5.17 -22.85
C GLU A 119 3.98 -5.99 -21.59
N GLU A 120 4.50 -5.54 -20.44
CA GLU A 120 4.33 -6.23 -19.16
C GLU A 120 2.88 -6.19 -18.67
N LEU A 121 2.21 -5.06 -18.85
CA LEU A 121 0.79 -4.92 -18.54
C LEU A 121 -0.05 -5.84 -19.44
N ASN A 122 0.26 -5.91 -20.73
CA ASN A 122 -0.41 -6.79 -21.67
C ASN A 122 -0.13 -8.28 -21.37
N GLU A 123 1.11 -8.63 -21.01
CA GLU A 123 1.45 -10.00 -20.60
C GLU A 123 0.66 -10.44 -19.38
N MET A 124 0.60 -9.57 -18.35
CA MET A 124 -0.19 -9.81 -17.14
C MET A 124 -1.68 -9.96 -17.46
N ASP A 125 -2.25 -9.06 -18.26
CA ASP A 125 -3.66 -9.10 -18.64
C ASP A 125 -4.01 -10.37 -19.42
N LEU A 126 -3.17 -10.75 -20.39
CA LEU A 126 -3.35 -11.97 -21.17
C LEU A 126 -3.27 -13.23 -20.30
N PHE A 127 -2.32 -13.29 -19.37
CA PHE A 127 -2.19 -14.44 -18.47
C PHE A 127 -3.43 -14.57 -17.58
N PHE A 128 -3.79 -13.52 -16.84
CA PHE A 128 -4.90 -13.60 -15.88
C PHE A 128 -6.27 -13.71 -16.55
N THR A 129 -6.44 -13.16 -17.77
CA THR A 129 -7.65 -13.38 -18.58
C THR A 129 -7.81 -14.85 -18.94
N LYS A 130 -6.77 -15.48 -19.49
CA LYS A 130 -6.80 -16.91 -19.84
C LYS A 130 -7.00 -17.79 -18.61
N TRP A 131 -6.22 -17.54 -17.57
CA TRP A 131 -6.31 -18.26 -16.29
C TRP A 131 -7.71 -18.18 -15.66
N THR A 132 -8.37 -17.01 -15.76
CA THR A 132 -9.74 -16.85 -15.27
C THR A 132 -10.74 -17.64 -16.11
N ILE A 133 -10.66 -17.54 -17.44
CA ILE A 133 -11.55 -18.29 -18.36
C ILE A 133 -11.43 -19.78 -18.12
N GLU A 134 -10.21 -20.30 -17.99
CA GLU A 134 -10.00 -21.73 -17.71
C GLU A 134 -10.60 -22.17 -16.38
N ALA A 135 -10.55 -21.34 -15.33
CA ALA A 135 -11.19 -21.64 -14.07
C ALA A 135 -12.72 -21.64 -14.17
N GLU A 136 -13.29 -20.70 -14.92
CA GLU A 136 -14.74 -20.65 -15.17
C GLU A 136 -15.22 -21.92 -15.89
N GLU A 137 -14.50 -22.33 -16.93
CA GLU A 137 -14.88 -23.48 -17.78
C GLU A 137 -14.64 -24.84 -17.11
N LYS A 138 -13.51 -25.01 -16.41
CA LYS A 138 -13.05 -26.32 -15.91
C LYS A 138 -13.32 -26.54 -14.43
N LEU A 139 -13.37 -25.46 -13.64
CA LEU A 139 -13.49 -25.51 -12.18
C LEU A 139 -14.83 -24.95 -11.68
N ASN A 140 -15.68 -24.47 -12.60
CA ASN A 140 -16.97 -23.81 -12.30
C ASN A 140 -16.81 -22.61 -11.35
N TRP A 141 -15.68 -21.93 -11.42
CA TRP A 141 -15.50 -20.70 -10.67
C TRP A 141 -16.40 -19.60 -11.23
N ASN A 142 -16.85 -18.71 -10.35
CA ASN A 142 -17.34 -17.42 -10.77
C ASN A 142 -16.17 -16.42 -10.78
N LYS A 143 -16.36 -15.27 -11.45
CA LYS A 143 -15.37 -14.19 -11.50
C LYS A 143 -14.93 -13.71 -10.12
N GLN A 144 -15.81 -13.75 -9.12
CA GLN A 144 -15.49 -13.32 -7.77
C GLN A 144 -14.37 -14.15 -7.17
N VAL A 145 -14.30 -15.46 -7.42
CA VAL A 145 -13.18 -16.29 -6.97
C VAL A 145 -11.87 -15.74 -7.55
N ALA A 146 -11.75 -15.61 -8.87
CA ALA A 146 -10.53 -15.10 -9.52
C ALA A 146 -10.11 -13.71 -9.00
N ILE A 147 -11.08 -12.79 -8.87
CA ILE A 147 -10.86 -11.44 -8.30
C ILE A 147 -10.32 -11.54 -6.87
N ALA A 148 -10.99 -12.33 -6.02
CA ALA A 148 -10.62 -12.50 -4.63
C ALA A 148 -9.24 -13.13 -4.49
N LEU A 149 -8.79 -13.94 -5.44
CA LEU A 149 -7.48 -14.61 -5.38
C LEU A 149 -6.31 -13.73 -5.82
N PHE A 150 -6.45 -12.93 -6.89
CA PHE A 150 -5.30 -12.25 -7.51
C PHE A 150 -5.46 -10.75 -7.79
N GLN A 151 -6.58 -10.11 -7.44
CA GLN A 151 -6.72 -8.64 -7.60
C GLN A 151 -6.54 -7.83 -6.32
N THR A 152 -6.55 -8.48 -5.16
CA THR A 152 -6.32 -7.83 -3.86
C THR A 152 -5.44 -8.73 -2.98
N PRO A 153 -4.57 -8.20 -2.09
CA PRO A 153 -3.88 -8.98 -1.08
C PRO A 153 -4.72 -9.34 0.16
N ASP A 154 -6.01 -8.97 0.18
CA ASP A 154 -6.96 -9.32 1.24
C ASP A 154 -7.06 -10.82 1.51
N ARG A 155 -7.46 -11.14 2.73
CA ARG A 155 -7.66 -12.52 3.15
C ARG A 155 -8.93 -13.09 2.52
N VAL A 156 -8.79 -14.26 1.91
CA VAL A 156 -9.89 -15.07 1.39
C VAL A 156 -10.28 -16.08 2.48
N VAL A 157 -11.56 -16.14 2.83
CA VAL A 157 -12.03 -16.95 3.98
C VAL A 157 -12.63 -18.29 3.58
N ASP A 158 -12.99 -18.46 2.31
CA ASP A 158 -13.59 -19.67 1.78
C ASP A 158 -13.22 -19.89 0.30
N THR A 159 -13.56 -21.06 -0.23
CA THR A 159 -13.32 -21.39 -1.64
C THR A 159 -14.28 -20.69 -2.62
N LYS A 160 -15.20 -19.86 -2.12
CA LYS A 160 -16.17 -19.09 -2.92
C LYS A 160 -15.70 -17.66 -3.20
N GLY A 161 -14.50 -17.29 -2.74
CA GLY A 161 -13.95 -15.96 -2.95
C GLY A 161 -14.53 -14.91 -2.00
N THR A 162 -15.01 -15.31 -0.82
CA THR A 162 -15.40 -14.34 0.22
C THR A 162 -14.15 -13.68 0.80
N LEU A 163 -14.15 -12.35 0.88
CA LEU A 163 -13.05 -11.56 1.44
C LEU A 163 -13.35 -11.10 2.86
N ASP A 164 -12.33 -11.12 3.72
CA ASP A 164 -12.34 -10.50 5.05
C ASP A 164 -12.01 -9.01 4.93
N ILE A 165 -13.06 -8.17 4.89
CA ILE A 165 -12.94 -6.73 4.65
C ILE A 165 -13.23 -5.94 5.94
N ALA A 166 -12.21 -5.23 6.43
CA ALA A 166 -12.32 -4.36 7.59
C ALA A 166 -12.93 -2.99 7.24
N LYS A 167 -14.27 -2.89 7.29
CA LYS A 167 -14.99 -1.62 7.03
C LYS A 167 -14.74 -0.54 8.09
N THR A 168 -14.51 -0.94 9.34
CA THR A 168 -14.25 -0.04 10.49
C THR A 168 -12.86 -0.29 11.08
N GLY A 169 -11.89 -0.63 10.22
CA GLY A 169 -10.51 -0.94 10.60
C GLY A 169 -9.74 0.24 11.21
N SER A 170 -8.50 -0.04 11.61
CA SER A 170 -7.58 0.97 12.14
C SER A 170 -7.31 2.02 11.08
N ILE A 171 -7.50 3.28 11.47
CA ILE A 171 -6.88 4.41 10.79
C ILE A 171 -5.44 4.46 11.33
N LEU A 172 -4.46 4.59 10.43
CA LEU A 172 -3.06 4.84 10.82
C LEU A 172 -3.02 5.98 11.85
N LYS A 173 -2.04 5.98 12.77
CA LYS A 173 -2.09 6.78 14.01
C LYS A 173 -2.77 8.13 13.78
N PRO A 174 -3.78 8.47 14.59
CA PRO A 174 -4.59 9.64 14.36
C PRO A 174 -3.69 10.87 14.24
N ILE A 175 -4.02 11.74 13.27
CA ILE A 175 -3.43 13.06 13.08
C ILE A 175 -3.25 13.66 14.46
N SER A 176 -2.02 13.88 14.92
CA SER A 176 -1.82 14.84 16.00
C SER A 176 -2.29 16.14 15.40
N LYS A 177 -3.51 16.59 15.76
CA LYS A 177 -3.92 17.95 15.45
C LYS A 177 -2.80 18.83 15.97
N ALA A 178 -2.02 19.43 15.07
CA ALA A 178 -1.24 20.59 15.45
C ALA A 178 -2.22 21.55 16.14
N PRO A 179 -1.87 22.14 17.30
CA PRO A 179 -2.73 23.13 17.91
C PRO A 179 -3.07 24.15 16.83
N ILE A 180 -4.36 24.31 16.54
CA ILE A 180 -4.82 25.52 15.89
C ILE A 180 -4.44 26.60 16.90
N GLU A 181 -3.36 27.33 16.62
CA GLU A 181 -3.18 28.63 17.26
C GLU A 181 -4.44 29.42 16.89
N GLU A 182 -5.36 29.50 17.84
CA GLU A 182 -6.29 30.62 17.90
C GLU A 182 -5.43 31.87 17.81
N SER A 183 -5.43 32.48 16.63
CA SER A 183 -5.08 33.88 16.49
C SER A 183 -6.01 34.66 17.41
N ARG A 184 -5.57 34.89 18.64
CA ARG A 184 -6.11 35.93 19.50
C ARG A 184 -5.43 37.23 19.10
N ASP A 185 -6.27 38.08 18.53
CA ASP A 185 -6.28 39.55 18.54
C ASP A 185 -4.99 40.29 18.15
#